data_AF-B1M2V1-F1
#
_entry.id   AF-B1M2V1-F1
#
_cell.length_a   1.000
_cell.length_b   1.000
_cell.length_c   1.000
_cell.angle_alpha   90.00
_cell.angle_beta   90.00
_cell.angle_gamma   90.00
#
_symmetry.space_group_name_H-M   'P 1'
#
loop_
_entity.id
_entity.type
_entity.pdbx_description
1 polymer ?
#
loop_
_entity_poly.entity_id
_entity_poly.type
_entity_poly.pdbx_seq_one_letter_code
_entity_poly.pdbx_strand_id
1 'polypeptide(L)' 'MPRKRRPRRLINRYAGSRLYDVETGTYVTLDRLKEMRGAGYEVVVREVETGRFVTEDVLRPGLDA' A
#
# COMPACT_ATOMS: atom_id res chain seq x y z
N MET A 1 9.03 14.93 20.32
CA MET A 1 7.83 15.31 19.54
C MET A 1 7.17 14.03 19.03
N PRO A 2 5.91 13.73 19.38
CA PRO A 2 5.23 12.59 18.78
C PRO A 2 5.06 12.91 17.28
N ARG A 3 5.71 12.14 16.41
CA ARG A 3 5.40 12.19 14.98
C ARG A 3 3.90 11.96 14.88
N LYS A 4 3.12 12.99 14.50
CA LYS A 4 1.68 12.85 14.20
C LYS A 4 1.59 11.65 13.27
N ARG A 5 1.12 10.52 13.81
CA ARG A 5 1.11 9.26 13.10
C ARG A 5 0.13 9.49 11.95
N ARG A 6 0.65 9.62 10.73
CA ARG A 6 -0.19 9.88 9.56
C ARG A 6 -1.22 8.75 9.46
N PRO A 7 -2.43 9.04 8.95
CA PRO A 7 -3.48 8.04 8.86
C PRO A 7 -2.98 6.80 8.10
N ARG A 8 -3.38 5.64 8.60
CA ARG A 8 -3.01 4.34 8.05
C ARG A 8 -3.85 4.10 6.80
N ARG A 9 -3.21 3.87 5.65
CA ARG A 9 -3.89 3.60 4.37
C ARG A 9 -3.97 2.11 4.12
N LEU A 10 -5.19 1.55 4.10
CA LEU A 10 -5.42 0.16 3.76
C LEU A 10 -5.60 0.02 2.24
N ILE A 11 -4.71 -0.76 1.64
CA ILE A 11 -4.72 -1.05 0.21
C ILE A 11 -5.02 -2.53 0.01
N ASN A 12 -6.10 -2.82 -0.70
CA ASN A 12 -6.44 -4.17 -1.11
C ASN A 12 -5.73 -4.50 -2.43
N ARG A 13 -4.88 -5.51 -2.42
CA ARG A 13 -4.26 -6.08 -3.63
C ARG A 13 -5.15 -7.20 -4.18
N TYR A 14 -5.49 -7.07 -5.45
CA TYR A 14 -6.17 -8.09 -6.24
C TYR A 14 -5.19 -8.69 -7.25
N ALA A 15 -5.57 -9.81 -7.87
CA ALA A 15 -4.86 -10.42 -8.99
C ALA A 15 -4.56 -9.39 -10.11
N GLY A 16 -3.48 -9.62 -10.85
CA GLY A 16 -3.05 -8.72 -11.94
C GLY A 16 -2.51 -7.37 -11.44
N SER A 17 -1.94 -7.33 -10.23
CA SER A 17 -1.32 -6.14 -9.64
C SER A 17 -2.25 -4.93 -9.45
N ARG A 18 -3.57 -5.17 -9.39
CA ARG A 18 -4.56 -4.12 -9.09
C ARG A 18 -4.54 -3.79 -7.60
N LEU A 19 -4.37 -2.51 -7.28
CA LEU A 19 -4.33 -2.01 -5.91
C LEU A 19 -5.53 -1.08 -5.70
N TYR A 20 -6.29 -1.31 -4.65
CA TYR A 20 -7.49 -0.54 -4.34
C TYR A 20 -7.33 0.11 -2.97
N ASP A 21 -7.37 1.44 -2.95
CA ASP A 21 -7.38 2.20 -1.69
C ASP A 21 -8.80 2.17 -1.13
N VAL A 22 -8.95 1.53 0.03
CA VAL A 22 -10.24 1.34 0.70
C VAL A 22 -10.77 2.65 1.28
N GLU A 23 -9.89 3.60 1.58
CA GLU A 23 -10.28 4.90 2.13
C GLU A 23 -10.74 5.88 1.07
N THR A 24 -10.10 5.90 -0.11
CA THR A 24 -10.56 6.74 -1.23
C THR A 24 -11.61 6.06 -2.12
N GLY A 25 -11.72 4.73 -2.04
CA GLY A 25 -12.58 3.94 -2.91
C GLY A 25 -12.11 3.92 -4.36
N THR A 26 -10.80 4.02 -4.60
CA THR A 26 -10.24 4.13 -5.95
C THR A 26 -9.07 3.18 -6.17
N TYR A 27 -8.86 2.81 -7.43
CA TYR A 27 -7.66 2.07 -7.83
C TYR A 27 -6.45 3.01 -7.87
N VAL A 28 -5.34 2.53 -7.32
CA VAL A 28 -4.07 3.26 -7.25
C VAL A 28 -2.95 2.42 -7.87
N THR A 29 -1.84 3.07 -8.21
CA THR A 29 -0.65 2.40 -8.75
C THR A 29 0.37 2.12 -7.64
N LEU A 30 1.34 1.22 -7.92
CA LEU A 30 2.48 1.00 -7.03
C LEU A 30 3.26 2.29 -6.76
N ASP A 31 3.43 3.11 -7.80
CA ASP A 31 4.11 4.41 -7.70
C ASP A 31 3.42 5.32 -6.67
N ARG A 32 2.08 5.40 -6.72
CA ARG A 32 1.29 6.16 -5.74
C ARG A 32 1.48 5.65 -4.32
N LEU A 33 1.62 4.34 -4.13
CA LEU A 33 1.91 3.78 -2.79
C LEU A 33 3.31 4.19 -2.29
N LYS A 34 4.31 4.21 -3.18
CA LYS A 34 5.67 4.68 -2.86
C LYS A 34 5.65 6.16 -2.49
N GLU A 35 4.93 6.99 -3.24
CA GLU A 35 4.73 8.41 -2.92
C GLU A 35 4.11 8.60 -1.53
N MET A 36 3.04 7.86 -1.23
CA MET A 36 2.38 7.93 0.08
C MET A 36 3.34 7.54 1.22
N ARG A 37 4.10 6.45 1.03
CA ARG A 37 5.11 6.04 2.03
C ARG A 37 6.21 7.09 2.18
N GLY A 38 6.70 7.66 1.08
CA GLY A 38 7.70 8.74 1.08
C GLY A 38 7.20 10.03 1.73
N ALA A 39 5.92 10.35 1.56
CA ALA A 39 5.25 11.42 2.28
C ALA A 39 5.08 11.10 3.78
N GLY A 40 5.29 9.86 4.22
CA GLY A 40 5.24 9.44 5.62
C GLY A 40 3.89 8.86 6.05
N TYR A 41 3.04 8.45 5.10
CA TYR A 41 1.82 7.69 5.41
C TYR A 41 2.17 6.23 5.74
N GLU A 42 1.45 5.65 6.70
CA GLU A 42 1.58 4.22 7.02
C GLU A 42 0.71 3.43 6.02
N VAL A 43 1.32 2.95 4.94
CA VAL A 43 0.65 2.14 3.92
C VAL A 43 0.64 0.68 4.35
N VAL A 44 -0.53 0.04 4.32
CA VAL A 44 -0.71 -1.38 4.63
C VAL A 44 -1.37 -2.04 3.43
N VAL A 45 -0.71 -3.04 2.84
CA VAL A 45 -1.24 -3.78 1.69
C VAL A 45 -1.72 -5.16 2.15
N ARG A 46 -2.98 -5.47 1.87
CA ARG A 46 -3.61 -6.76 2.14
C ARG A 46 -4.03 -7.41 0.83
N GLU A 47 -3.60 -8.63 0.59
CA GLU A 47 -4.05 -9.43 -0.53
C GLU A 47 -5.48 -9.94 -0.28
N VAL A 48 -6.38 -9.72 -1.24
CA VAL A 48 -7.79 -10.07 -1.09
C VAL A 48 -8.01 -11.57 -1.20
N GLU A 49 -7.25 -12.23 -2.08
CA GLU A 49 -7.39 -13.67 -2.35
C GLU A 49 -6.97 -14.53 -1.15
N THR A 50 -5.85 -14.19 -0.50
CA THR A 50 -5.30 -14.96 0.62
C THR A 50 -5.58 -14.32 1.97
N GLY A 51 -6.01 -13.06 1.99
CA GLY A 51 -6.16 -12.26 3.21
C GLY A 51 -4.82 -11.84 3.86
N ARG A 52 -3.67 -12.19 3.27
CA ARG A 52 -2.34 -11.94 3.84
C ARG A 52 -1.92 -10.48 3.73
N PHE A 53 -1.15 -10.02 4.70
CA PHE A 53 -0.48 -8.72 4.61
C PHE A 53 0.80 -8.86 3.80
N VAL A 54 0.83 -8.19 2.65
CA VAL A 54 1.95 -8.21 1.69
C VAL A 54 2.59 -6.84 1.54
N THR A 55 2.41 -5.96 2.53
CA THR A 55 2.94 -4.59 2.54
C THR A 55 4.42 -4.53 2.19
N GLU A 56 5.24 -5.36 2.83
CA GLU A 56 6.68 -5.37 2.62
C GLU A 56 7.07 -5.99 1.29
N ASP A 57 6.28 -6.96 0.80
CA ASP A 57 6.51 -7.60 -0.50
C ASP A 57 6.25 -6.62 -1.65
N VAL A 58 5.18 -5.84 -1.53
CA VAL A 58 4.74 -4.85 -2.53
C VAL A 58 5.57 -3.57 -2.50
N LEU A 59 6.05 -3.15 -1.33
CA LEU A 59 6.82 -1.91 -1.14
C LEU A 59 8.32 -2.14 -1.04
N ARG A 60 8.80 -3.39 -1.23
CA ARG A 60 10.22 -3.70 -1.25
C ARG A 60 10.88 -3.02 -2.44
N PRO A 61 11.99 -2.29 -2.24
CA PRO A 61 12.66 -1.52 -3.30
C PRO A 61 13.47 -2.38 -4.29
N GLY A 62 13.06 -3.62 -4.61
CA GLY A 62 13.86 -4.54 -5.42
C GLY A 62 13.09 -5.59 -6.22
N LEU A 63 11.78 -5.43 -6.44
CA LEU A 63 11.00 -6.31 -7.33
C LEU A 63 10.97 -5.78 -8.78
N ASP A 64 12.10 -5.24 -9.23
CA ASP A 64 12.38 -4.85 -10.61
C ASP A 64 13.77 -5.44 -10.92
N ALA A 65 13.80 -6.73 -11.23
CA ALA A 65 14.99 -7.47 -11.66
C ALA A 65 14.57 -8.51 -12.71
#